data_AF-A0AAP2DAV7-F1
#
_entry.id   AF-A0AAP2DAV7-F1
#
_cell.length_a   1.000
_cell.length_b   1.000
_cell.length_c   1.000
_cell.angle_alpha   90.00
_cell.angle_beta   90.00
_cell.angle_gamma   90.00
#
_symmetry.space_group_name_H-M   'P 1'
#
loop_
_entity.id
_entity.type
_entity.pdbx_description
1 polymer ?
#
loop_
_entity_poly.entity_id
_entity_poly.type
_entity_poly.pdbx_seq_one_letter_code
_entity_poly.pdbx_strand_id
1 'polypeptide(L)'
;MALQLFNDRFTEAYNAVGFYTYDDFLEFGKIIGIKETRVIKIMGEFNDKEESIDKLVDTSFLRDDLKEFYKHSYKDRLTRLKMVYSTRGC
;
A
#
# COMPACT_ATOMS: atom_id res chain seq x y z
N MET A 1 -3.86 -12.50 14.17
CA MET A 1 -3.83 -11.30 13.28
C MET A 1 -3.01 -11.61 12.04
N ALA A 2 -3.24 -10.91 10.93
CA ALA A 2 -2.65 -11.19 9.61
C ALA A 2 -1.12 -11.41 9.60
N LEU A 3 -0.38 -10.70 10.46
CA LEU A 3 1.09 -10.86 10.60
C LEU A 3 1.52 -12.26 11.04
N GLN A 4 0.68 -12.98 11.80
CA GLN A 4 0.96 -14.35 12.22
C GLN A 4 0.93 -15.35 11.06
N LEU A 5 0.25 -15.00 9.94
CA LEU A 5 0.16 -15.85 8.75
C LEU A 5 1.48 -15.88 7.97
N PHE A 6 2.34 -14.88 8.19
CA PHE A 6 3.67 -14.84 7.60
C PHE A 6 4.66 -15.76 8.30
N ASN A 7 4.30 -16.45 9.40
CA ASN A 7 5.20 -17.33 10.17
C ASN A 7 6.55 -16.65 10.46
N ASP A 8 6.52 -15.38 10.87
CA ASP A 8 7.69 -14.52 11.11
C ASP A 8 8.63 -14.31 9.90
N ARG A 9 8.16 -14.60 8.68
CA ARG A 9 8.91 -14.36 7.43
C ARG A 9 8.37 -13.16 6.69
N PHE A 10 9.17 -12.12 6.60
CA PHE A 10 8.93 -10.97 5.73
C PHE A 10 9.38 -11.26 4.31
N THR A 11 8.74 -10.64 3.31
CA THR A 11 9.20 -10.72 1.93
C THR A 11 10.57 -10.05 1.78
N GLU A 12 11.29 -10.37 0.71
CA GLU A 12 12.54 -9.68 0.36
C GLU A 12 12.34 -8.17 0.21
N ALA A 13 11.18 -7.75 -0.33
CA ALA A 13 10.83 -6.35 -0.45
C ALA A 13 10.79 -5.67 0.93
N TYR A 14 10.02 -6.23 1.86
CA TYR A 14 9.93 -5.67 3.22
C TYR A 14 11.28 -5.66 3.93
N ASN A 15 12.09 -6.71 3.80
CA ASN A 15 13.43 -6.75 4.39
C ASN A 15 14.37 -5.67 3.80
N ALA A 16 14.20 -5.32 2.52
CA ALA A 16 15.02 -4.32 1.84
C ALA A 16 14.60 -2.88 2.16
N VAL A 17 13.30 -2.60 2.28
CA VAL A 17 12.79 -1.21 2.39
C VAL A 17 12.16 -0.87 3.74
N GLY A 18 11.86 -1.86 4.58
CA GLY A 18 11.30 -1.67 5.92
C GLY A 18 9.83 -1.25 5.96
N PHE A 19 9.12 -1.36 4.84
CA PHE A 19 7.68 -1.07 4.73
C PHE A 19 7.01 -1.97 3.70
N TYR A 20 5.69 -2.13 3.81
CA TYR A 20 4.92 -2.99 2.90
C TYR A 20 4.76 -2.36 1.50
N THR A 21 5.09 -3.13 0.48
CA THR A 21 5.01 -2.75 -0.94
C THR A 21 3.97 -3.59 -1.68
N TYR A 22 3.87 -3.40 -3.00
CA TYR A 22 3.03 -4.23 -3.87
C TYR A 22 3.26 -5.74 -3.67
N ASP A 23 4.53 -6.15 -3.55
CA ASP A 23 4.93 -7.55 -3.46
C ASP A 23 4.45 -8.20 -2.15
N ASP A 24 4.46 -7.44 -1.06
CA ASP A 24 3.95 -7.90 0.23
C ASP A 24 2.45 -8.18 0.19
N PHE A 25 1.67 -7.30 -0.46
CA PHE A 25 0.22 -7.51 -0.59
C PHE A 25 -0.09 -8.66 -1.56
N LEU A 26 0.71 -8.82 -2.62
CA LEU A 26 0.58 -9.93 -3.54
C LEU A 26 0.84 -11.27 -2.85
N GLU A 27 1.93 -11.35 -2.07
CA GLU A 27 2.29 -12.54 -1.31
C GLU A 27 1.28 -12.84 -0.20
N PHE A 28 0.82 -11.80 0.52
CA PHE A 28 -0.24 -11.95 1.51
C PHE A 28 -1.49 -12.59 0.92
N GLY A 29 -1.93 -12.09 -0.24
CA GLY A 29 -3.09 -12.63 -0.95
C GLY A 29 -2.94 -14.10 -1.32
N LYS A 30 -1.75 -14.53 -1.72
CA LYS A 30 -1.42 -15.94 -1.99
C LYS A 30 -1.52 -16.79 -0.73
N ILE A 31 -0.94 -16.34 0.39
CA ILE A 31 -0.95 -17.04 1.68
C ILE A 31 -2.39 -17.30 2.16
N ILE A 32 -3.29 -16.35 1.96
CA ILE A 32 -4.71 -16.48 2.37
C ILE A 32 -5.62 -17.12 1.30
N GLY A 33 -5.04 -17.60 0.19
CA GLY A 33 -5.77 -18.34 -0.85
C GLY A 33 -6.61 -17.48 -1.79
N ILE A 34 -6.35 -16.17 -1.89
CA ILE A 34 -6.99 -15.29 -2.88
C ILE A 34 -6.27 -15.44 -4.23
N LYS A 35 -7.06 -15.60 -5.30
CA LYS A 35 -6.52 -15.59 -6.67
C LYS A 35 -5.74 -14.30 -6.93
N GLU A 36 -4.53 -14.42 -7.46
CA GLU A 36 -3.64 -13.28 -7.75
C GLU A 36 -4.34 -12.14 -8.51
N THR A 37 -5.11 -12.48 -9.54
CA THR A 37 -5.89 -11.51 -10.33
C THR A 37 -6.88 -10.69 -9.50
N ARG A 38 -7.43 -11.25 -8.42
CA ARG A 38 -8.28 -10.51 -7.48
C ARG A 38 -7.47 -9.58 -6.59
N VAL A 39 -6.29 -10.01 -6.14
CA VAL A 39 -5.40 -9.16 -5.33
C VAL A 39 -4.97 -7.94 -6.13
N ILE A 40 -4.54 -8.15 -7.39
CA ILE A 40 -4.17 -7.07 -8.31
C ILE A 40 -5.34 -6.12 -8.54
N LYS A 41 -6.55 -6.65 -8.74
CA LYS A 41 -7.76 -5.84 -8.90
C LYS A 41 -8.03 -4.97 -7.66
N ILE A 42 -7.99 -5.57 -6.47
CA ILE A 42 -8.21 -4.86 -5.19
C ILE A 42 -7.17 -3.75 -5.01
N MET A 43 -5.89 -4.02 -5.25
CA MET A 43 -4.86 -2.98 -5.15
C MET A 43 -5.08 -1.86 -6.18
N GLY A 44 -5.50 -2.24 -7.40
CA GLY A 44 -5.84 -1.29 -8.47
C GLY A 44 -7.02 -0.38 -8.13
N GLU A 45 -7.94 -0.79 -7.24
CA GLU A 45 -9.05 0.07 -6.80
C GLU A 45 -8.58 1.30 -6.03
N PHE A 46 -7.36 1.34 -5.51
CA PHE A 46 -6.81 2.52 -4.83
C PHE A 46 -6.15 3.53 -5.78
N ASN A 47 -5.97 3.17 -7.06
CA ASN A 47 -5.42 4.07 -8.06
C ASN A 47 -6.43 5.15 -8.45
N ASP A 48 -5.91 6.29 -8.92
CA ASP A 48 -6.68 7.38 -9.55
C ASP A 48 -7.77 8.02 -8.66
N LYS A 49 -7.69 7.80 -7.34
CA LYS A 49 -8.60 8.39 -6.34
C LYS A 49 -8.04 9.66 -5.68
N GLU A 50 -6.80 10.06 -5.98
CA GLU A 50 -6.10 11.18 -5.33
C GLU A 50 -6.93 12.47 -5.36
N GLU A 51 -7.45 12.87 -6.53
CA GLU A 51 -8.28 14.08 -6.66
C GLU A 51 -9.56 14.02 -5.81
N SER A 52 -10.21 12.86 -5.72
CA SER A 52 -11.42 12.69 -4.92
C SER A 52 -11.13 12.74 -3.42
N ILE A 53 -9.99 12.19 -3.00
CA ILE A 53 -9.53 12.23 -1.61
C ILE A 53 -9.11 13.66 -1.24
N ASP A 54 -8.40 14.37 -2.10
CA ASP A 54 -8.01 15.76 -1.86
C ASP A 54 -9.25 16.64 -1.63
N LYS A 55 -10.27 16.54 -2.49
CA LYS A 55 -11.55 17.25 -2.32
C LYS A 55 -12.23 16.91 -0.99
N LEU A 56 -12.23 15.64 -0.59
CA LEU A 56 -12.83 15.21 0.67
C LEU A 56 -12.09 15.80 1.89
N VAL A 57 -10.76 15.82 1.84
CA VAL A 57 -9.92 16.38 2.89
C VAL A 57 -10.09 17.90 2.96
N ASP A 58 -10.14 18.58 1.80
CA ASP A 58 -10.29 20.03 1.72
C ASP A 58 -11.62 20.51 2.29
N THR A 59 -12.69 19.75 2.05
CA THR A 59 -14.04 20.05 2.57
C THR A 59 -14.24 19.66 4.03
N SER A 60 -13.27 19.00 4.66
CA SER A 60 -13.36 18.62 6.07
C SER A 60 -13.12 19.80 7.02
N PHE A 61 -13.60 19.67 8.26
CA PHE A 61 -13.40 20.64 9.36
C PHE A 61 -12.00 20.58 9.99
N LEU A 62 -11.05 19.89 9.37
CA LEU A 62 -9.68 19.84 9.84
C LEU A 62 -8.99 21.20 9.67
N ARG A 63 -7.99 21.45 10.52
CA ARG A 63 -7.05 22.56 10.30
C ARG A 63 -6.20 22.30 9.07
N ASP A 64 -5.74 23.36 8.42
CA ASP A 64 -4.98 23.27 7.18
C ASP A 64 -3.67 22.48 7.33
N ASP A 65 -2.98 22.62 8.47
CA ASP A 65 -1.77 21.84 8.78
C ASP A 65 -2.04 20.33 8.82
N LEU A 66 -3.19 19.93 9.36
CA LEU A 66 -3.62 18.54 9.44
C LEU A 66 -4.11 18.00 8.10
N LYS A 67 -4.75 18.84 7.27
CA LYS A 67 -5.15 18.49 5.90
C LYS A 67 -3.92 18.15 5.06
N GLU A 68 -2.92 19.03 5.07
CA GLU A 68 -1.68 18.81 4.31
C GLU A 68 -0.91 17.59 4.81
N PHE A 69 -0.81 17.41 6.12
CA PHE A 69 -0.22 16.19 6.70
C PHE A 69 -0.95 14.92 6.24
N TYR A 70 -2.29 14.94 6.22
CA TYR A 70 -3.09 13.81 5.79
C TYR A 70 -2.87 13.48 4.31
N LYS A 71 -2.93 14.48 3.43
CA LYS A 71 -2.69 14.31 1.98
C LYS A 71 -1.31 13.73 1.72
N HIS A 72 -0.28 14.24 2.42
CA HIS A 72 1.07 13.71 2.32
C HIS A 72 1.16 12.24 2.77
N SER A 73 0.60 11.91 3.94
CA SER A 73 0.59 10.53 4.43
C SER A 73 -0.16 9.57 3.50
N TYR A 74 -1.27 10.02 2.91
CA TYR A 74 -2.02 9.25 1.92
C TYR A 74 -1.19 8.99 0.66
N LYS A 75 -0.55 10.02 0.12
CA LYS A 75 0.30 9.93 -1.07
C LYS A 75 1.49 9.01 -0.86
N ASP A 76 2.12 9.06 0.32
CA ASP A 76 3.21 8.15 0.68
C ASP A 76 2.74 6.70 0.69
N ARG A 77 1.58 6.42 1.30
CA ARG A 77 1.00 5.07 1.32
C ARG A 77 0.67 4.58 -0.09
N LEU A 78 0.09 5.43 -0.93
CA LEU A 78 -0.23 5.09 -2.32
C LEU A 78 1.04 4.83 -3.14
N THR A 79 2.10 5.61 -2.90
CA THR A 79 3.40 5.42 -3.54
C THR A 79 4.02 4.08 -3.16
N ARG A 80 4.00 3.72 -1.87
CA ARG A 80 4.47 2.41 -1.39
C ARG A 80 3.67 1.26 -1.97
N LEU A 81 2.34 1.39 -2.05
CA LEU A 81 1.47 0.36 -2.64
C LEU A 81 1.78 0.11 -4.13
N LYS A 82 2.22 1.13 -4.86
CA LYS A 82 2.61 1.04 -6.27
C LYS A 82 4.07 0.58 -6.48
N MET A 83 4.86 0.49 -5.42
CA MET A 83 6.27 0.11 -5.50
C MET A 83 6.39 -1.38 -5.74
N VAL A 84 6.96 -1.76 -6.88
CA VAL A 84 7.37 -3.14 -7.17
C VAL A 84 8.85 -3.26 -6.89
N TYR A 85 9.22 -4.16 -5.98
CA TYR A 85 10.59 -4.46 -5.64
C TYR A 85 11.18 -5.39 -6.71
N SER A 86 12.12 -4.88 -7.49
CA SER A 86 12.86 -5.69 -8.46
C SER A 86 14.26 -5.99 -7.93
N THR A 87 14.49 -7.23 -7.53
CA THR A 87 15.84 -7.79 -7.40
C THR A 87 16.40 -7.94 -8.81
N ARG A 88 17.03 -6.89 -9.35
CA ARG A 88 17.98 -7.11 -10.45
C ARG A 88 19.15 -7.89 -9.85
N GLY A 89 19.23 -9.17 -10.21
CA GLY A 89 20.39 -10.00 -9.89
C GLY A 89 21.67 -9.31 -10.36
N CYS A 90 22.57 -9.07 -9.41
CA CYS A 90 23.99 -8.96 -9.71
C CYS A 90 24.55 -10.38 -9.86
#